data_AF-A0A7W7R9Z3-F1
#
_entry.id   AF-A0A7W7R9Z3-F1
#
_cell.length_a   1.000
_cell.length_b   1.000
_cell.length_c   1.000
_cell.angle_alpha   90.00
_cell.angle_beta   90.00
_cell.angle_gamma   90.00
#
_symmetry.space_group_name_H-M   'P 1'
#
loop_
_entity.id
_entity.type
_entity.pdbx_description
1 polymer ?
#
loop_
_entity_poly.entity_id
_entity_poly.type
_entity_poly.pdbx_seq_one_letter_code
_entity_poly.pdbx_strand_id
1 'polypeptide(L)'
;MLETALELFHGLVGPQQHDVELTDAVLGALSPLITEPGYTDALTVFVRARERELRELYRDFGHGTTHDRDPGGWPGPRYVLVRQPEGLVLAELLTRRPLPLAQTWNGVLPDVLLDDMAMAWPFRS
;
A
#
# COMPACT_ATOMS: atom_id res chain seq x y z
N MET A 1 -14.20 1.76 1.71
CA MET A 1 -12.74 1.96 1.87
C MET A 1 -11.98 1.40 0.67
N LEU A 2 -12.09 0.10 0.34
CA LEU A 2 -11.45 -0.47 -0.86
C LEU A 2 -11.81 0.28 -2.15
N GLU A 3 -13.08 0.57 -2.37
CA GLU A 3 -13.55 1.31 -3.55
C GLU A 3 -12.81 2.65 -3.72
N THR A 4 -12.71 3.45 -2.65
CA THR A 4 -11.99 4.72 -2.70
C THR A 4 -10.48 4.54 -2.89
N ALA A 5 -9.87 3.54 -2.25
CA ALA A 5 -8.46 3.23 -2.47
C ALA A 5 -8.21 2.85 -3.95
N LEU A 6 -9.11 2.07 -4.55
CA LEU A 6 -9.06 1.67 -5.95
C LEU A 6 -9.19 2.86 -6.89
N GLU A 7 -10.17 3.75 -6.67
CA GLU A 7 -10.37 4.97 -7.46
C GLU A 7 -9.14 5.88 -7.41
N LEU A 8 -8.60 6.11 -6.21
CA LEU A 8 -7.40 6.93 -6.01
C LEU A 8 -6.19 6.29 -6.69
N PHE A 9 -6.02 4.98 -6.55
CA PHE A 9 -4.93 4.23 -7.17
C PHE A 9 -5.00 4.32 -8.70
N HIS A 10 -6.17 4.06 -9.30
CA HIS A 10 -6.36 4.19 -10.75
C HIS A 10 -6.16 5.63 -11.25
N GLY A 11 -6.48 6.64 -10.44
CA GLY A 11 -6.16 8.03 -10.77
C GLY A 11 -4.65 8.33 -10.83
N LEU A 12 -3.83 7.56 -10.12
CA LEU A 12 -2.37 7.72 -10.08
C LEU A 12 -1.67 6.95 -11.19
N VAL A 13 -2.08 5.70 -11.43
CA VAL A 13 -1.36 4.75 -12.31
C VAL A 13 -2.16 4.27 -13.53
N GLY A 14 -3.38 4.77 -13.70
CA GLY A 14 -4.34 4.28 -14.69
C GLY A 14 -5.04 2.99 -14.26
N PRO A 15 -6.00 2.49 -15.06
CA PRO A 15 -6.70 1.24 -14.77
C PRO A 15 -5.73 0.05 -14.72
N GLN A 16 -5.73 -0.66 -13.60
CA GLN A 16 -4.89 -1.83 -13.35
C GLN A 16 -5.70 -2.94 -12.68
N GLN A 17 -5.35 -4.20 -12.97
CA GLN A 17 -5.85 -5.35 -12.22
C GLN A 17 -5.19 -5.38 -10.83
N HIS A 18 -5.91 -5.92 -9.86
CA HIS A 18 -5.40 -6.14 -8.51
C HIS A 18 -5.69 -7.58 -8.08
N ASP A 19 -4.93 -8.06 -7.10
CA ASP A 19 -5.12 -9.38 -6.51
C ASP A 19 -6.14 -9.29 -5.36
N VAL A 20 -7.35 -9.77 -5.60
CA VAL A 20 -8.47 -9.67 -4.65
C VAL A 20 -8.17 -10.42 -3.34
N GLU A 21 -7.51 -11.59 -3.41
CA GLU A 21 -7.23 -12.40 -2.22
C GLU A 21 -6.18 -11.71 -1.35
N LEU A 22 -5.12 -11.16 -1.97
CA LEU A 22 -4.13 -10.36 -1.27
C LEU A 22 -4.75 -9.09 -0.68
N THR A 23 -5.58 -8.38 -1.45
CA THR A 23 -6.28 -7.19 -0.98
C THR A 23 -7.14 -7.49 0.24
N ASP A 24 -7.94 -8.56 0.22
CA ASP A 24 -8.79 -8.94 1.36
C ASP A 24 -7.95 -9.29 2.59
N ALA A 25 -6.83 -10.00 2.41
CA ALA A 25 -5.94 -10.36 3.50
C ALA A 25 -5.28 -9.12 4.13
N VAL A 26 -4.80 -8.18 3.32
CA VAL A 26 -4.20 -6.93 3.80
C VAL A 26 -5.24 -6.06 4.49
N LEU A 27 -6.40 -5.83 3.89
CA LEU A 27 -7.44 -5.03 4.50
C LEU A 27 -7.98 -5.65 5.80
N GLY A 28 -8.00 -6.99 5.89
CA GLY A 28 -8.26 -7.72 7.13
C GLY A 28 -7.24 -7.36 8.22
N ALA A 29 -5.94 -7.43 7.90
CA ALA A 29 -4.86 -7.07 8.81
C ALA A 29 -4.92 -5.59 9.26
N LEU A 30 -5.31 -4.70 8.35
CA LEU A 30 -5.38 -3.26 8.61
C LEU A 30 -6.69 -2.82 9.27
N SER A 31 -7.71 -3.69 9.31
CA SER A 31 -9.04 -3.36 9.82
C SER A 31 -9.04 -2.64 11.18
N PRO A 32 -8.21 -2.98 12.18
CA PRO A 32 -8.24 -2.28 13.46
C PRO A 32 -7.78 -0.81 13.40
N LEU A 33 -7.08 -0.42 12.32
CA LEU A 33 -6.51 0.91 12.15
C LEU A 33 -7.34 1.82 11.24
N ILE A 34 -8.28 1.26 10.47
CA ILE A 34 -8.98 1.96 9.38
C ILE A 34 -10.51 2.00 9.57
N THR A 35 -11.01 1.61 10.74
CA THR A 35 -12.44 1.62 11.09
C THR A 35 -12.96 2.97 11.60
N GLU A 36 -12.11 3.96 11.80
CA GLU A 36 -12.52 5.28 12.27
C GLU A 36 -13.43 5.98 11.24
N PRO A 37 -14.55 6.60 11.66
CA PRO A 37 -15.36 7.43 10.76
C PRO A 37 -14.51 8.52 10.09
N GLY A 38 -14.67 8.69 8.78
CA GLY A 38 -13.91 9.68 8.00
C GLY A 38 -12.53 9.21 7.53
N TYR A 39 -12.14 7.95 7.77
CA TYR A 39 -10.87 7.41 7.28
C TYR A 39 -10.70 7.58 5.76
N THR A 40 -11.78 7.36 4.99
CA THR A 40 -11.80 7.55 3.53
C THR A 40 -11.45 8.98 3.11
N ASP A 41 -11.96 9.99 3.83
CA ASP A 41 -11.65 11.39 3.56
C ASP A 41 -10.19 11.70 3.91
N ALA A 42 -9.72 11.16 5.05
CA ALA A 42 -8.33 11.30 5.49
C ALA A 42 -7.35 10.68 4.48
N LEU A 43 -7.71 9.53 3.89
CA LEU A 43 -6.94 8.88 2.83
C LEU A 43 -6.91 9.74 1.56
N THR A 44 -8.05 10.30 1.15
CA THR A 44 -8.12 11.20 -0.01
C THR A 44 -7.23 12.44 0.19
N VAL A 45 -7.27 13.05 1.38
CA VAL A 45 -6.41 14.18 1.73
C VAL A 45 -4.94 13.78 1.69
N PHE A 46 -4.58 12.62 2.24
CA PHE A 46 -3.22 12.10 2.21
C PHE A 46 -2.71 11.92 0.77
N VAL A 47 -3.50 11.26 -0.09
CA VAL A 47 -3.13 11.01 -1.49
C VAL A 47 -2.89 12.32 -2.24
N ARG A 48 -3.76 13.32 -2.07
CA ARG A 48 -3.57 14.64 -2.70
C ARG A 48 -2.33 15.36 -2.18
N ALA A 49 -2.08 15.30 -0.87
CA ALA A 49 -0.93 15.95 -0.25
C ALA A 49 0.41 15.29 -0.62
N ARG A 50 0.40 14.00 -0.95
CA ARG A 50 1.59 13.20 -1.28
C ARG A 50 1.58 12.67 -2.71
N GLU A 51 0.84 13.33 -3.61
CA GLU A 51 0.62 12.83 -4.98
C GLU A 51 1.95 12.64 -5.71
N ARG A 52 2.88 13.59 -5.58
CA ARG A 52 4.19 13.51 -6.23
C ARG A 52 4.99 12.31 -5.72
N GLU A 53 5.09 12.15 -4.40
CA GLU A 53 5.82 11.02 -3.79
C GLU A 53 5.19 9.67 -4.17
N LEU A 54 3.86 9.59 -4.24
CA LEU A 54 3.15 8.40 -4.69
C LEU A 54 3.41 8.09 -6.17
N ARG A 55 3.42 9.10 -7.04
CA ARG A 55 3.77 8.92 -8.46
C ARG A 55 5.22 8.45 -8.64
N GLU A 56 6.14 8.94 -7.83
CA GLU A 56 7.53 8.46 -7.82
C GLU A 56 7.61 7.00 -7.34
N LEU A 57 6.92 6.66 -6.24
CA LEU A 57 6.80 5.29 -5.75
C LEU A 57 6.33 4.32 -6.85
N TYR A 58 5.25 4.65 -7.56
CA TYR A 58 4.72 3.78 -8.61
C TYR A 58 5.59 3.76 -9.87
N ARG A 59 6.27 4.85 -10.20
CA ARG A 59 7.24 4.85 -11.31
C ARG A 59 8.41 3.90 -11.03
N ASP A 60 8.85 3.82 -9.78
CA ASP A 60 10.08 3.11 -9.42
C ASP A 60 9.80 1.65 -9.04
N PHE A 61 8.64 1.36 -8.43
CA PHE A 61 8.28 0.03 -7.89
C PHE A 61 6.92 -0.53 -8.40
N GLY A 62 6.20 0.24 -9.22
CA GLY A 62 4.89 -0.16 -9.76
C GLY A 62 4.95 -1.25 -10.83
N HIS A 63 3.82 -1.50 -11.49
CA HIS A 63 3.71 -2.44 -12.62
C HIS A 63 4.64 -2.07 -13.78
N GLY A 64 5.26 -3.06 -14.42
CA GLY A 64 6.15 -2.88 -15.57
C GLY A 64 7.58 -2.46 -15.23
N THR A 65 7.90 -2.27 -13.95
CA THR A 65 9.25 -1.92 -13.47
C THR A 65 10.19 -3.13 -13.47
N THR A 66 11.48 -2.90 -13.22
CA THR A 66 12.46 -4.00 -13.05
C THR A 66 12.14 -4.88 -11.86
N HIS A 67 11.52 -4.33 -10.81
CA HIS A 67 11.06 -5.06 -9.64
C HIS A 67 9.85 -5.95 -9.92
N ASP A 68 9.06 -5.62 -10.94
CA ASP A 68 7.90 -6.42 -11.33
C ASP A 68 8.26 -7.73 -12.04
N ARG A 69 9.47 -7.79 -12.60
CA ARG A 69 9.96 -8.97 -13.34
C ARG A 69 10.71 -9.97 -12.46
N ASP A 70 10.74 -9.78 -11.14
CA ASP A 70 11.44 -10.70 -10.23
C ASP A 70 10.61 -12.00 -10.05
N PRO A 71 11.02 -13.15 -10.64
CA PRO A 71 10.12 -14.29 -10.82
C PRO A 71 9.96 -15.22 -9.61
N GLY A 72 10.61 -14.99 -8.46
CA GLY A 72 10.82 -16.15 -7.56
C GLY A 72 11.17 -15.93 -6.10
N GLY A 73 11.00 -14.75 -5.51
CA GLY A 73 11.04 -14.63 -4.05
C GLY A 73 9.73 -15.12 -3.44
N TRP A 74 9.75 -16.06 -2.49
CA TRP A 74 8.64 -16.15 -1.54
C TRP A 74 8.91 -15.13 -0.44
N PRO A 75 7.91 -14.33 0.00
CA PRO A 75 6.49 -14.35 -0.34
C PRO A 75 6.18 -13.38 -1.50
N GLY A 76 6.05 -13.91 -2.72
CA GLY A 76 5.72 -13.13 -3.91
C GLY A 76 6.83 -12.21 -4.44
N PRO A 77 6.62 -11.60 -5.63
CA PRO A 77 7.54 -10.61 -6.16
C PRO A 77 7.70 -9.46 -5.18
N ARG A 78 8.93 -8.99 -4.97
CA ARG A 78 9.22 -7.89 -4.06
C ARG A 78 8.35 -6.67 -4.41
N TYR A 79 7.99 -5.90 -3.39
CA TYR A 79 7.14 -4.71 -3.54
C TYR A 79 5.73 -4.98 -4.11
N VAL A 80 5.21 -6.22 -3.99
CA VAL A 80 3.87 -6.56 -4.50
C VAL A 80 2.80 -5.58 -4.03
N LEU A 81 2.85 -5.12 -2.78
CA LEU A 81 1.87 -4.19 -2.19
C LEU A 81 1.91 -2.79 -2.78
N VAL A 82 3.02 -2.35 -3.38
CA VAL A 82 3.08 -1.07 -4.11
C VAL A 82 2.20 -1.10 -5.37
N ARG A 83 1.91 -2.29 -5.89
CA ARG A 83 1.16 -2.46 -7.14
C ARG A 83 -0.33 -2.71 -6.93
N GLN A 84 -0.77 -2.64 -5.67
CA GLN A 84 -2.14 -2.92 -5.25
C GLN A 84 -2.76 -1.67 -4.64
N PRO A 85 -4.10 -1.52 -4.69
CA PRO A 85 -4.78 -0.35 -4.14
C PRO A 85 -4.57 -0.18 -2.63
N GLU A 86 -4.46 -1.27 -1.87
CA GLU A 86 -4.16 -1.23 -0.43
C GLU A 86 -2.77 -0.67 -0.10
N GLY A 87 -1.85 -0.60 -1.08
CA GLY A 87 -0.57 0.08 -0.95
C GLY A 87 -0.72 1.55 -0.55
N LEU A 88 -1.81 2.22 -0.97
CA LEU A 88 -2.12 3.59 -0.53
C LEU A 88 -2.41 3.67 0.97
N VAL A 89 -3.17 2.70 1.47
CA VAL A 89 -3.53 2.61 2.89
C VAL A 89 -2.26 2.36 3.72
N LEU A 90 -1.39 1.49 3.24
CA LEU A 90 -0.10 1.22 3.89
C LEU A 90 0.83 2.44 3.89
N ALA A 91 0.94 3.18 2.79
CA ALA A 91 1.73 4.42 2.75
C ALA A 91 1.22 5.45 3.76
N GLU A 92 -0.10 5.59 3.90
CA GLU A 92 -0.73 6.46 4.88
C GLU A 92 -0.42 6.02 6.32
N LEU A 93 -0.60 4.74 6.62
CA LEU A 93 -0.37 4.17 7.94
C LEU A 93 1.12 4.17 8.33
N LEU A 94 2.03 3.90 7.40
CA LEU A 94 3.47 4.04 7.59
C LEU A 94 3.87 5.48 7.93
N THR A 95 3.17 6.45 7.33
CA THR A 95 3.41 7.88 7.59
C THR A 95 2.87 8.31 8.95
N ARG A 96 1.66 7.89 9.32
CA ARG A 96 0.95 8.43 10.49
C ARG A 96 1.08 7.57 11.75
N ARG A 97 1.10 6.26 11.60
CA ARG A 97 0.97 5.28 12.70
C ARG A 97 1.88 4.05 12.48
N PRO A 98 3.21 4.22 12.24
CA PRO A 98 4.08 3.09 11.90
C PRO A 98 4.18 2.04 13.01
N LEU A 99 4.16 2.45 14.28
CA LEU A 99 4.22 1.52 15.42
C LEU A 99 2.91 0.71 15.57
N PRO A 100 1.70 1.32 15.59
CA PRO A 100 0.45 0.55 15.52
C PRO A 100 0.36 -0.37 14.31
N LEU A 101 0.80 0.08 13.13
CA LEU A 101 0.82 -0.74 11.92
C LEU A 101 1.67 -2.00 12.10
N ALA A 102 2.90 -1.87 12.60
CA ALA A 102 3.76 -3.02 12.86
C ALA A 102 3.14 -4.01 13.86
N GLN A 103 2.43 -3.50 14.89
CA GLN A 103 1.75 -4.34 15.87
C GLN A 103 0.58 -5.11 15.28
N THR A 104 -0.24 -4.49 14.43
CA THR A 104 -1.38 -5.16 13.78
C THR A 104 -0.95 -6.11 12.67
N TRP A 105 0.21 -5.86 12.05
CA TRP A 105 0.75 -6.70 10.99
C TRP A 105 1.38 -8.00 11.52
N ASN A 106 2.02 -7.92 12.71
CA ASN A 106 2.82 -9.00 13.28
C ASN A 106 2.08 -10.33 13.35
N GLY A 107 2.59 -11.33 12.62
CA GLY A 107 2.04 -12.69 12.58
C GLY A 107 0.75 -12.85 11.79
N VAL A 108 0.23 -11.79 11.15
CA VAL A 108 -0.96 -11.85 10.29
C VAL A 108 -0.56 -12.06 8.83
N LEU A 109 0.41 -11.29 8.35
CA LEU A 109 0.98 -11.40 7.01
C LEU A 109 2.51 -11.47 7.11
N PRO A 110 3.20 -11.99 6.08
CA PRO A 110 4.66 -12.01 6.08
C PRO A 110 5.25 -10.59 6.27
N ASP A 111 6.16 -10.44 7.23
CA ASP A 111 6.75 -9.13 7.60
C ASP A 111 7.46 -8.47 6.41
N VAL A 112 8.11 -9.26 5.56
CA VAL A 112 8.82 -8.78 4.38
C VAL A 112 7.93 -7.99 3.41
N LEU A 113 6.61 -8.25 3.39
CA LEU A 113 5.69 -7.44 2.58
C LEU A 113 5.59 -6.00 3.11
N LEU A 114 5.51 -5.84 4.43
CA LEU A 114 5.51 -4.54 5.08
C LEU A 114 6.90 -3.88 4.99
N ASP A 115 7.97 -4.66 5.15
CA ASP A 115 9.35 -4.16 5.02
C ASP A 115 9.64 -3.64 3.62
N ASP A 116 9.23 -4.36 2.58
CA ASP A 116 9.38 -3.93 1.19
C ASP A 116 8.58 -2.64 0.94
N MET A 117 7.34 -2.55 1.45
CA MET A 117 6.53 -1.33 1.36
C MET A 117 7.19 -0.15 2.09
N ALA A 118 7.72 -0.38 3.30
CA ALA A 118 8.41 0.62 4.10
C ALA A 118 9.74 1.06 3.46
N MET A 119 10.42 0.16 2.76
CA MET A 119 11.64 0.46 2.02
C MET A 119 11.36 1.30 0.77
N ALA A 120 10.26 1.02 0.06
CA ALA A 120 9.87 1.76 -1.14
C ALA A 120 9.27 3.13 -0.80
N TRP A 121 8.52 3.24 0.30
CA TRP A 121 7.87 4.48 0.69
C TRP A 121 8.88 5.45 1.36
N PRO A 122 9.10 6.66 0.81
CA PRO A 122 9.98 7.62 1.43
C PRO A 122 9.40 8.08 2.78
N PHE A 123 10.01 7.66 3.88
CA PHE A 123 9.81 8.25 5.21
C PHE A 123 10.29 9.71 5.18
N ARG A 124 9.43 10.62 4.75
CA ARG A 124 9.66 12.06 4.92
C ARG A 124 8.69 12.58 5.97
N SER A 125 9.28 12.75 7.17
CA SER A 125 8.80 13.50 8.32
C SER A 125 8.28 14.88 7.92
#